data_AF-A0A9P1GGP0-F1
#
_entry.id   AF-A0A9P1GGP0-F1
#
_cell.length_a   1.000
_cell.length_b   1.000
_cell.length_c   1.000
_cell.angle_alpha   90.00
_cell.angle_beta   90.00
_cell.angle_gamma   90.00
#
_symmetry.space_group_name_H-M   'P 1'
#
loop_
_entity.id
_entity.type
_entity.pdbx_description
1 polymer ?
#
loop_
_entity_poly.entity_id
_entity_poly.type
_entity_poly.pdbx_seq_one_letter_code
_entity_poly.pdbx_strand_id
1 'polypeptide(L)'
;MTEAVADALERAEIRLMERAELGVAGESSMGALGSMAASMAEASGGLATTAETAAVTLAGLEADTVLTASAVAAIAAFAARSAAKKRMAEWEVAMEEDAHVAHLQQAWRAVLRQHPEAVLEANFLGQPFGCEQVKQRWPRLVQTLGISEDQALKIIEMDATPLLVESDSVSEVLARLAAISSREKALELVGRSPSLLVGGAMNEAWMAERKETQATGTKNLAASTLIDVLYAGRLYRVFASEIAAFSLQLGSLPQQHEFFQVLEEEGRDNEGKLREIELYAQLLSAFRPCVDLVLSGLTARDATDATRRIFRTLQESAPNESIRVLLQRVADASDPWAYLADQTRAGFNIGGRLAFRPALTKKILPHSQSIVTHLPSIYTRLSILGPHVPSIVRILDQYLDIVEPHLDRIMERMDRIEPHLPYILLHLDVLAKHCGALLDHFDLLMPYAELGHLA
;
A
#
# COMPACT_ATOMS: atom_id res chain seq x y z
N MET A 1 26.12 -27.67 -12.73
CA MET A 1 26.80 -26.90 -11.67
C MET A 1 25.85 -26.50 -10.53
N THR A 2 24.59 -26.15 -10.80
CA THR A 2 23.62 -25.70 -9.79
C THR A 2 23.24 -26.76 -8.74
N GLU A 3 23.12 -28.03 -9.14
CA GLU A 3 22.75 -29.13 -8.23
C GLU A 3 23.88 -29.50 -7.24
N ALA A 4 25.13 -29.47 -7.71
CA ALA A 4 26.31 -29.75 -6.87
C ALA A 4 26.54 -28.67 -5.79
N VAL A 5 26.15 -27.42 -6.07
CA VAL A 5 26.25 -26.30 -5.12
C VAL A 5 25.14 -26.39 -4.08
N ALA A 6 23.91 -26.72 -4.49
CA ALA A 6 22.81 -26.97 -3.54
C ALA A 6 23.13 -28.13 -2.60
N ASP A 7 23.63 -29.24 -3.15
CA ASP A 7 24.04 -30.44 -2.39
C ASP A 7 25.29 -30.18 -1.51
N ALA A 8 26.11 -29.18 -1.84
CA ALA A 8 27.22 -28.74 -0.99
C ALA A 8 26.76 -27.83 0.17
N LEU A 9 25.78 -26.95 -0.08
CA LEU A 9 25.19 -26.08 0.94
C LEU A 9 24.39 -26.87 1.97
N GLU A 10 23.56 -27.82 1.52
CA GLU A 10 22.75 -28.67 2.40
C GLU A 10 23.64 -29.56 3.28
N ARG A 11 24.74 -30.10 2.73
CA ARG A 11 25.75 -30.84 3.51
C ARG A 11 26.54 -29.96 4.49
N ALA A 12 26.75 -28.68 4.18
CA ALA A 12 27.39 -27.76 5.11
C ALA A 12 26.44 -27.38 6.27
N GLU A 13 25.15 -27.22 5.98
CA GLU A 13 24.11 -26.94 6.97
C GLU A 13 23.91 -28.10 7.95
N ILE A 14 23.81 -29.33 7.44
CA ILE A 14 23.70 -30.54 8.28
C ILE A 14 24.93 -30.68 9.19
N ARG A 15 26.15 -30.46 8.68
CA ARG A 15 27.38 -30.53 9.49
C ARG A 15 27.49 -29.42 10.54
N LEU A 16 26.90 -28.26 10.29
CA LEU A 16 26.85 -27.16 11.26
C LEU A 16 25.86 -27.47 12.39
N MET A 17 24.71 -28.06 12.06
CA MET A 17 23.72 -28.49 13.06
C MET A 17 24.26 -29.66 13.90
N GLU A 18 24.89 -30.67 13.30
CA GLU A 18 25.52 -31.79 14.03
C GLU A 18 26.63 -31.32 14.98
N ARG A 19 27.39 -30.29 14.61
CA ARG A 19 28.42 -29.70 15.49
C ARG A 19 27.86 -28.87 16.63
N ALA A 20 26.69 -28.24 16.43
CA ALA A 20 26.00 -27.50 17.49
C ALA A 20 25.38 -28.47 18.53
N GLU A 21 24.88 -29.62 18.09
CA GLU A 21 24.31 -30.65 18.99
C GLU A 21 25.36 -31.40 19.81
N LEU A 22 26.59 -31.55 19.29
CA LEU A 22 27.65 -32.30 19.97
C LEU A 22 28.38 -31.54 21.10
N GLY A 23 28.07 -30.26 21.35
CA GLY A 23 28.58 -29.53 22.52
C GLY A 23 30.12 -29.41 22.60
N VAL A 24 30.86 -29.69 21.53
CA VAL A 24 32.32 -29.55 21.50
C VAL A 24 32.70 -28.16 21.01
N ALA A 25 32.58 -27.16 21.88
CA ALA A 25 33.15 -25.84 21.66
C ALA A 25 34.43 -25.70 22.51
N GLY A 26 35.56 -26.16 21.97
CA GLY A 26 36.87 -25.80 22.51
C GLY A 26 37.29 -24.41 22.03
N GLU A 27 37.79 -23.57 22.93
CA GLU A 27 38.17 -22.15 22.72
C GLU A 27 39.07 -21.89 21.49
N SER A 28 39.78 -22.92 20.99
CA SER A 28 40.64 -22.82 19.81
C SER A 28 39.91 -22.59 18.48
N SER A 29 38.66 -23.05 18.31
CA SER A 29 37.92 -22.91 17.05
C SER A 29 37.24 -21.55 16.88
N MET A 30 36.92 -20.86 17.98
CA MET A 30 36.38 -19.49 17.93
C MET A 30 37.47 -18.44 17.68
N GLY A 31 38.71 -18.68 18.12
CA GLY A 31 39.85 -17.81 17.79
C GLY A 31 40.17 -17.79 16.30
N ALA A 32 40.08 -18.94 15.62
CA ALA A 32 40.30 -19.04 14.18
C ALA A 32 39.18 -18.37 13.36
N LEU A 33 37.92 -18.46 13.80
CA LEU A 33 36.79 -17.76 13.16
C LEU A 33 36.84 -16.24 13.42
N GLY A 34 37.28 -15.82 14.61
CA GLY A 34 37.51 -14.41 14.93
C GLY A 34 38.64 -13.79 14.12
N SER A 35 39.75 -14.51 13.91
CA SER A 35 40.85 -14.04 13.05
C SER A 35 40.44 -14.02 11.58
N MET A 36 39.65 -14.99 11.12
CA MET A 36 39.15 -15.01 9.74
C MET A 36 38.14 -13.87 9.50
N ALA A 37 37.24 -13.59 10.46
CA ALA A 37 36.31 -12.48 10.38
C ALA A 37 37.01 -11.11 10.46
N ALA A 38 38.05 -10.96 11.28
CA ALA A 38 38.87 -9.75 11.34
C ALA A 38 39.67 -9.52 10.04
N SER A 39 40.29 -10.57 9.49
CA SER A 39 40.98 -10.49 8.20
C SER A 39 40.04 -10.24 7.02
N MET A 40 38.80 -10.75 7.06
CA MET A 40 37.77 -10.45 6.06
C MET A 40 37.19 -9.04 6.23
N ALA A 41 37.08 -8.52 7.45
CA ALA A 41 36.67 -7.14 7.71
C ALA A 41 37.73 -6.13 7.23
N GLU A 42 39.02 -6.39 7.47
CA GLU A 42 40.12 -5.56 6.92
C GLU A 42 40.19 -5.64 5.39
N ALA A 43 39.95 -6.80 4.79
CA ALA A 43 39.84 -6.93 3.33
C ALA A 43 38.60 -6.22 2.75
N SER A 44 37.49 -6.15 3.50
CA SER A 44 36.27 -5.47 3.08
C SER A 44 36.36 -3.93 3.15
N GLY A 45 37.18 -3.38 4.05
CA GLY A 45 37.42 -1.93 4.15
C GLY A 45 38.11 -1.34 2.91
N GLY A 46 38.93 -2.14 2.21
CA GLY A 46 39.50 -1.78 0.90
C GLY A 46 38.56 -1.98 -0.29
N LEU A 47 37.50 -2.78 -0.12
CA LEU A 47 36.51 -3.08 -1.16
C LEU A 47 35.30 -2.13 -1.15
N ALA A 48 34.95 -1.58 0.02
CA ALA A 48 33.86 -0.60 0.13
C ALA A 48 34.16 0.71 -0.62
N THR A 49 35.42 1.16 -0.61
CA THR A 49 35.85 2.36 -1.35
C THR A 49 36.00 2.12 -2.87
N THR A 50 36.19 0.88 -3.30
CA THR A 50 36.23 0.51 -4.72
C THR A 50 34.85 0.19 -5.30
N ALA A 51 33.86 -0.21 -4.48
CA ALA A 51 32.49 -0.47 -4.91
C ALA A 51 31.73 0.81 -5.35
N GLU A 52 31.91 1.94 -4.66
CA GLU A 52 31.34 3.23 -5.09
C GLU A 52 31.94 3.74 -6.41
N THR A 53 33.18 3.36 -6.72
CA THR A 53 33.85 3.77 -7.98
C THR A 53 33.55 2.80 -9.14
N ALA A 54 33.18 1.56 -8.85
CA ALA A 54 32.87 0.54 -9.87
C ALA A 54 31.43 0.62 -10.41
N ALA A 55 30.49 1.27 -9.71
CA ALA A 55 29.10 1.39 -10.13
C ALA A 55 28.87 2.21 -11.42
N VAL A 56 29.89 2.92 -11.93
CA VAL A 56 29.79 3.77 -13.13
C VAL A 56 30.21 3.06 -14.43
N THR A 57 30.73 1.82 -14.36
CA THR A 57 31.12 1.07 -15.57
C THR A 57 30.80 -0.41 -15.43
N LEU A 58 29.56 -0.80 -15.74
CA LEU A 58 29.13 -2.20 -15.61
C LEU A 58 28.23 -2.66 -16.77
N ALA A 59 28.88 -3.08 -17.84
CA ALA A 59 28.36 -4.04 -18.80
C ALA A 59 29.41 -5.14 -18.96
N GLY A 60 29.22 -6.29 -18.28
CA GLY A 60 30.04 -7.49 -18.52
C GLY A 60 30.62 -8.22 -17.30
N LEU A 61 29.95 -8.26 -16.14
CA LEU A 61 30.37 -9.18 -15.06
C LEU A 61 29.75 -10.58 -15.23
N GLU A 62 30.60 -11.59 -14.99
CA GLU A 62 30.30 -13.01 -15.06
C GLU A 62 29.39 -13.46 -13.89
N ALA A 63 28.61 -14.51 -14.10
CA ALA A 63 27.62 -15.01 -13.13
C ALA A 63 28.20 -15.38 -11.75
N ASP A 64 29.48 -15.74 -11.69
CA ASP A 64 30.18 -16.12 -10.44
C ASP A 64 30.37 -14.94 -9.48
N THR A 65 30.55 -13.72 -10.00
CA THR A 65 30.64 -12.50 -9.18
C THR A 65 29.30 -12.14 -8.52
N VAL A 66 28.18 -12.38 -9.21
CA VAL A 66 26.83 -12.15 -8.67
C VAL A 66 26.50 -13.17 -7.58
N LEU A 67 26.88 -14.44 -7.79
CA LEU A 67 26.67 -15.51 -6.81
C LEU A 67 27.46 -15.26 -5.52
N THR A 68 28.71 -14.82 -5.64
CA THR A 68 29.57 -14.50 -4.50
C THR A 68 29.05 -13.30 -3.71
N ALA A 69 28.60 -12.24 -4.40
CA ALA A 69 27.99 -11.08 -3.75
C ALA A 69 26.70 -11.44 -3.00
N SER A 70 25.86 -12.31 -3.57
CA SER A 70 24.64 -12.81 -2.92
C SER A 70 24.93 -13.63 -1.67
N ALA A 71 25.93 -14.52 -1.73
CA ALA A 71 26.36 -15.31 -0.57
C ALA A 71 26.91 -14.45 0.57
N VAL A 72 27.73 -13.44 0.25
CA VAL A 72 28.27 -12.49 1.24
C VAL A 72 27.15 -11.66 1.88
N ALA A 73 26.19 -11.18 1.08
CA ALA A 73 25.02 -10.46 1.61
C ALA A 73 24.17 -11.33 2.53
N ALA A 74 23.97 -12.61 2.18
CA ALA A 74 23.23 -13.57 3.01
C ALA A 74 23.93 -13.84 4.36
N ILE A 75 25.26 -14.02 4.35
CA ILE A 75 26.06 -14.21 5.58
C ILE A 75 26.01 -12.95 6.45
N ALA A 76 26.13 -11.76 5.85
CA ALA A 76 26.04 -10.49 6.57
C ALA A 76 24.65 -10.29 7.21
N ALA A 77 23.58 -10.60 6.48
CA ALA A 77 22.21 -10.54 7.00
C ALA A 77 21.99 -11.54 8.16
N PHE A 78 22.55 -12.74 8.05
CA PHE A 78 22.49 -13.74 9.12
C PHE A 78 23.24 -13.29 10.39
N ALA A 79 24.46 -12.75 10.24
CA ALA A 79 25.24 -12.23 11.35
C ALA A 79 24.53 -11.05 12.04
N ALA A 80 23.94 -10.13 11.27
CA ALA A 80 23.16 -9.02 11.79
C ALA A 80 21.93 -9.50 12.59
N ARG A 81 21.18 -10.49 12.08
CA ARG A 81 20.05 -11.10 12.80
C ARG A 81 20.49 -11.78 14.09
N SER A 82 21.61 -12.50 14.07
CA SER A 82 22.15 -13.17 15.26
C SER A 82 22.59 -12.17 16.33
N ALA A 83 23.29 -11.10 15.93
CA ALA A 83 23.70 -10.02 16.82
C ALA A 83 22.49 -9.29 17.42
N ALA A 84 21.46 -9.01 16.63
CA ALA A 84 20.22 -8.43 17.12
C ALA A 84 19.51 -9.34 18.11
N LYS A 85 19.41 -10.65 17.83
CA LYS A 85 18.82 -11.63 18.75
C LYS A 85 19.59 -11.74 20.07
N LYS A 86 20.92 -11.66 20.03
CA LYS A 86 21.76 -11.63 21.24
C LYS A 86 21.50 -10.37 22.06
N ARG A 87 21.46 -9.19 21.43
CA ARG A 87 21.12 -7.93 22.10
C ARG A 87 19.73 -7.99 22.72
N MET A 88 18.76 -8.59 22.04
CA MET A 88 17.41 -8.78 22.58
C MET A 88 17.42 -9.62 23.87
N ALA A 89 18.16 -10.73 23.90
CA ALA A 89 18.26 -11.59 25.08
C ALA A 89 18.96 -10.90 26.26
N GLU A 90 20.04 -10.15 25.99
CA GLU A 90 20.74 -9.37 27.02
C GLU A 90 19.83 -8.31 27.65
N TRP A 91 18.95 -7.71 26.84
CA TRP A 91 17.98 -6.72 27.29
C TRP A 91 16.83 -7.31 28.11
N GLU A 92 16.32 -8.48 27.75
CA GLU A 92 15.28 -9.15 28.55
C GLU A 92 15.76 -9.43 29.98
N VAL A 93 17.03 -9.79 30.16
CA VAL A 93 17.63 -10.02 31.48
C VAL A 93 17.83 -8.72 32.27
N ALA A 94 18.15 -7.61 31.60
CA ALA A 94 18.43 -6.33 32.26
C ALA A 94 17.18 -5.63 32.85
N MET A 95 15.97 -6.11 32.55
CA MET A 95 14.71 -5.42 32.85
C MET A 95 13.91 -6.05 34.00
N GLU A 96 14.44 -6.97 34.81
CA GLU A 96 13.62 -7.80 35.72
C GLU A 96 13.16 -7.18 37.07
N GLU A 97 13.48 -5.93 37.43
CA GLU A 97 13.32 -5.49 38.84
C GLU A 97 12.17 -4.52 39.20
N ASP A 98 11.26 -4.11 38.30
CA ASP A 98 10.17 -3.17 38.66
C ASP A 98 8.85 -3.43 37.87
N ALA A 99 7.69 -3.18 38.49
CA ALA A 99 6.37 -3.42 37.91
C ALA A 99 6.10 -2.54 36.67
N HIS A 100 6.58 -1.29 36.66
CA HIS A 100 6.56 -0.45 35.45
C HIS A 100 7.38 -1.06 34.31
N VAL A 101 8.36 -1.89 34.65
CA VAL A 101 9.19 -2.56 33.66
C VAL A 101 8.42 -3.73 33.03
N ALA A 102 7.42 -4.30 33.70
CA ALA A 102 6.59 -5.36 33.10
C ALA A 102 5.79 -4.84 31.89
N HIS A 103 5.10 -3.70 32.00
CA HIS A 103 4.36 -3.09 30.88
C HIS A 103 5.31 -2.67 29.75
N LEU A 104 6.43 -2.06 30.10
CA LEU A 104 7.44 -1.66 29.13
C LEU A 104 8.03 -2.87 28.37
N GLN A 105 8.33 -3.96 29.06
CA GLN A 105 8.78 -5.21 28.43
C GLN A 105 7.73 -5.76 27.48
N GLN A 106 6.44 -5.74 27.87
CA GLN A 106 5.36 -6.20 27.01
C GLN A 106 5.20 -5.31 25.77
N ALA A 107 5.29 -3.98 25.93
CA ALA A 107 5.29 -3.02 24.83
C ALA A 107 6.48 -3.26 23.87
N TRP A 108 7.67 -3.52 24.41
CA TRP A 108 8.84 -3.86 23.61
C TRP A 108 8.67 -5.17 22.83
N ARG A 109 8.11 -6.21 23.47
CA ARG A 109 7.78 -7.47 22.78
C ARG A 109 6.76 -7.26 21.66
N ALA A 110 5.79 -6.36 21.82
CA ALA A 110 4.84 -6.00 20.77
C ALA A 110 5.55 -5.32 19.59
N VAL A 111 6.45 -4.37 19.85
CA VAL A 111 7.30 -3.73 18.82
C VAL A 111 8.12 -4.77 18.05
N LEU A 112 8.80 -5.68 18.74
CA LEU A 112 9.61 -6.72 18.12
C LEU A 112 8.79 -7.64 17.21
N ARG A 113 7.58 -7.98 17.64
CA ARG A 113 6.66 -8.84 16.87
C ARG A 113 6.14 -8.14 15.62
N GLN A 114 5.84 -6.85 15.72
CA GLN A 114 5.15 -6.11 14.67
C GLN A 114 6.10 -5.38 13.71
N HIS A 115 7.29 -5.00 14.17
CA HIS A 115 8.28 -4.19 13.43
C HIS A 115 9.71 -4.72 13.60
N PRO A 116 9.98 -6.00 13.25
CA PRO A 116 11.30 -6.59 13.42
C PRO A 116 12.38 -5.85 12.60
N GLU A 117 12.03 -5.36 11.40
CA GLU A 117 12.97 -4.62 10.54
C GLU A 117 13.45 -3.32 11.17
N ALA A 118 12.55 -2.55 11.80
CA ALA A 118 12.92 -1.29 12.45
C ALA A 118 13.93 -1.51 13.59
N VAL A 119 13.79 -2.63 14.30
CA VAL A 119 14.70 -3.02 15.38
C VAL A 119 16.02 -3.57 14.82
N LEU A 120 15.98 -4.36 13.75
CA LEU A 120 17.18 -4.89 13.09
C LEU A 120 18.04 -3.79 12.49
N GLU A 121 17.41 -2.81 11.83
CA GLU A 121 18.08 -1.66 11.21
C GLU A 121 18.48 -0.59 12.25
N ALA A 122 18.03 -0.73 13.50
CA ALA A 122 18.12 0.28 14.55
C ALA A 122 17.63 1.67 14.07
N ASN A 123 16.67 1.66 13.16
CA ASN A 123 16.19 2.84 12.47
C ASN A 123 14.71 2.67 12.10
N PHE A 124 13.93 3.74 12.25
CA PHE A 124 12.59 3.83 11.69
C PHE A 124 12.43 5.22 11.07
N LEU A 125 12.18 5.25 9.76
CA LEU A 125 11.98 6.49 8.98
C LEU A 125 13.13 7.51 9.12
N GLY A 126 14.37 7.01 9.07
CA GLY A 126 15.56 7.84 9.20
C GLY A 126 15.94 8.19 10.64
N GLN A 127 15.07 7.89 11.63
CA GLN A 127 15.37 8.14 13.03
C GLN A 127 15.93 6.90 13.72
N PRO A 128 16.94 7.04 14.61
CA PRO A 128 17.46 5.93 15.38
C PRO A 128 16.37 5.35 16.28
N PHE A 129 16.17 4.04 16.22
CA PHE A 129 15.13 3.33 16.94
C PHE A 129 15.67 2.08 17.64
N GLY A 130 15.18 1.82 18.85
CA GLY A 130 15.64 0.72 19.69
C GLY A 130 14.95 0.69 21.05
N CYS A 131 15.39 -0.22 21.92
CA CYS A 131 14.78 -0.44 23.23
C CYS A 131 14.86 0.81 24.13
N GLU A 132 15.96 1.58 24.04
CA GLU A 132 16.11 2.83 24.79
C GLU A 132 15.08 3.88 24.36
N GLN A 133 14.80 3.99 23.05
CA GLN A 133 13.76 4.88 22.55
C GLN A 133 12.39 4.44 23.05
N VAL A 134 12.09 3.13 23.07
CA VAL A 134 10.83 2.62 23.61
C VAL A 134 10.72 2.89 25.11
N LYS A 135 11.80 2.71 25.88
CA LYS A 135 11.87 3.05 27.31
C LYS A 135 11.58 4.52 27.58
N GLN A 136 12.07 5.41 26.73
CA GLN A 136 11.83 6.85 26.86
C GLN A 136 10.43 7.26 26.39
N ARG A 137 9.95 6.67 25.30
CA ARG A 137 8.67 7.04 24.65
C ARG A 137 7.46 6.42 25.34
N TRP A 138 7.59 5.26 25.98
CA TRP A 138 6.46 4.58 26.63
C TRP A 138 5.77 5.43 27.71
N PRO A 139 6.46 5.97 28.74
CA PRO A 139 5.80 6.80 29.75
C PRO A 139 5.18 8.07 29.14
N ARG A 140 5.85 8.65 28.14
CA ARG A 140 5.33 9.83 27.42
C ARG A 140 4.08 9.50 26.63
N LEU A 141 4.02 8.35 25.96
CA LEU A 141 2.83 7.89 25.25
C LEU A 141 1.65 7.74 26.21
N VAL A 142 1.85 7.05 27.35
CA VAL A 142 0.82 6.88 28.39
C VAL A 142 0.31 8.24 28.88
N GLN A 143 1.24 9.17 29.16
CA GLN A 143 0.93 10.53 29.59
C GLN A 143 0.16 11.33 28.52
N THR A 144 0.60 11.28 27.26
CA THR A 144 0.00 11.97 26.12
C THR A 144 -1.43 11.51 25.87
N LEU A 145 -1.65 10.19 25.90
CA LEU A 145 -2.97 9.60 25.76
C LEU A 145 -3.84 9.86 26.99
N GLY A 146 -3.25 10.08 28.17
CA GLY A 146 -3.98 10.31 29.41
C GLY A 146 -4.80 9.09 29.83
N ILE A 147 -4.25 7.90 29.61
CA ILE A 147 -4.87 6.60 29.89
C ILE A 147 -3.99 5.79 30.84
N SER A 148 -4.51 4.69 31.38
CA SER A 148 -3.71 3.75 32.19
C SER A 148 -2.69 2.98 31.34
N GLU A 149 -1.61 2.50 31.95
CA GLU A 149 -0.61 1.66 31.27
C GLU A 149 -1.24 0.40 30.65
N ASP A 150 -2.23 -0.20 31.31
CA ASP A 150 -2.99 -1.34 30.79
C ASP A 150 -3.75 -1.00 29.49
N GLN A 151 -4.35 0.18 29.42
CA GLN A 151 -5.06 0.64 28.22
C GLN A 151 -4.08 0.97 27.10
N ALA A 152 -2.97 1.64 27.41
CA ALA A 152 -1.91 1.91 26.43
C ALA A 152 -1.33 0.61 25.87
N LEU A 153 -1.18 -0.42 26.71
CA LEU A 153 -0.65 -1.70 26.28
C LEU A 153 -1.57 -2.40 25.30
N LYS A 154 -2.89 -2.40 25.54
CA LYS A 154 -3.88 -2.93 24.58
C LYS A 154 -3.80 -2.24 23.21
N ILE A 155 -3.57 -0.93 23.20
CA ILE A 155 -3.38 -0.16 21.97
C ILE A 155 -2.12 -0.64 21.24
N ILE A 156 -1.00 -0.75 21.95
CA ILE A 156 0.30 -1.17 21.37
C ILE A 156 0.34 -2.64 20.96
N GLU A 157 -0.36 -3.52 21.67
CA GLU A 157 -0.51 -4.92 21.26
C GLU A 157 -1.26 -5.08 19.94
N MET A 158 -2.19 -4.16 19.64
CA MET A 158 -2.92 -4.13 18.37
C MET A 158 -2.12 -3.49 17.24
N ASP A 159 -1.44 -2.38 17.53
CA ASP A 159 -0.51 -1.70 16.63
C ASP A 159 0.55 -0.90 17.41
N ALA A 160 1.81 -1.32 17.30
CA ALA A 160 2.95 -0.73 17.99
C ALA A 160 3.56 0.49 17.28
N THR A 161 3.06 0.86 16.09
CA THR A 161 3.57 1.99 15.30
C THR A 161 3.62 3.32 16.08
N PRO A 162 2.67 3.65 16.98
CA PRO A 162 2.74 4.89 17.78
C PRO A 162 3.99 5.01 18.68
N LEU A 163 4.65 3.91 19.04
CA LEU A 163 5.93 3.96 19.78
C LEU A 163 7.14 4.23 18.88
N LEU A 164 6.99 4.01 17.57
CA LEU A 164 8.06 4.20 16.59
C LEU A 164 8.24 5.68 16.21
N VAL A 165 7.26 6.53 16.51
CA VAL A 165 7.30 7.98 16.29
C VAL A 165 7.51 8.77 17.59
N GLU A 166 7.88 10.03 17.46
CA GLU A 166 8.03 10.93 18.59
C GLU A 166 6.69 11.20 19.29
N SER A 167 6.71 11.27 20.63
CA SER A 167 5.50 11.46 21.44
C SER A 167 4.80 12.79 21.18
N ASP A 168 5.54 13.81 20.74
CA ASP A 168 5.00 15.13 20.39
C ASP A 168 4.09 15.05 19.17
N SER A 169 4.49 14.28 18.14
CA SER A 169 3.66 14.05 16.96
C SER A 169 2.39 13.29 17.28
N VAL A 170 2.49 12.28 18.16
CA VAL A 170 1.31 11.55 18.67
C VAL A 170 0.34 12.49 19.40
N SER A 171 0.88 13.38 20.23
CA SER A 171 0.10 14.37 20.98
C SER A 171 -0.63 15.33 20.06
N GLU A 172 0.06 15.83 19.03
CA GLU A 172 -0.53 16.73 18.05
C GLU A 172 -1.68 16.08 17.28
N VAL A 173 -1.49 14.85 16.78
CA VAL A 173 -2.54 14.14 16.06
C VAL A 173 -3.74 13.85 16.95
N LEU A 174 -3.49 13.42 18.20
CA LEU A 174 -4.57 13.22 19.17
C LEU A 174 -5.32 14.53 19.45
N ALA A 175 -4.62 15.65 19.59
CA ALA A 175 -5.23 16.97 19.81
C ALA A 175 -6.11 17.38 18.63
N ARG A 176 -5.68 17.12 17.38
CA ARG A 176 -6.49 17.36 16.17
C ARG A 176 -7.75 16.49 16.14
N LEU A 177 -7.62 15.19 16.43
CA LEU A 177 -8.78 14.28 16.52
C LEU A 177 -9.78 14.71 17.60
N ALA A 178 -9.25 15.15 18.75
CA ALA A 178 -10.08 15.65 19.86
C ALA A 178 -10.77 16.97 19.52
N ALA A 179 -10.13 17.85 18.73
CA ALA A 179 -10.71 19.12 18.29
C ALA A 179 -11.90 18.94 17.32
N ILE A 180 -11.85 17.90 16.48
CA ILE A 180 -12.96 17.57 15.55
C ILE A 180 -14.12 16.91 16.29
N SER A 181 -13.84 16.22 17.40
CA SER A 181 -14.83 15.42 18.12
C SER A 181 -14.82 15.74 19.61
N SER A 182 -14.48 14.76 20.44
CA SER A 182 -14.19 14.89 21.87
C SER A 182 -12.94 14.05 22.16
N ARG A 183 -12.28 14.33 23.28
CA ARG A 183 -11.09 13.55 23.67
C ARG A 183 -11.44 12.07 23.86
N GLU A 184 -12.60 11.78 24.45
CA GLU A 184 -13.09 10.43 24.68
C GLU A 184 -13.34 9.69 23.36
N LYS A 185 -13.97 10.37 22.38
CA LYS A 185 -14.22 9.77 21.06
C LYS A 185 -12.91 9.58 20.28
N ALA A 186 -11.98 10.51 20.37
CA ALA A 186 -10.66 10.37 19.78
C ALA A 186 -9.90 9.17 20.37
N LEU A 187 -9.95 8.98 21.68
CA LEU A 187 -9.35 7.80 22.33
C LEU A 187 -10.07 6.50 21.96
N GLU A 188 -11.40 6.51 21.78
CA GLU A 188 -12.15 5.36 21.26
C GLU A 188 -11.68 4.98 19.85
N LEU A 189 -11.49 5.96 18.96
CA LEU A 189 -10.98 5.75 17.60
C LEU A 189 -9.54 5.22 17.60
N VAL A 190 -8.67 5.81 18.41
CA VAL A 190 -7.28 5.34 18.59
C VAL A 190 -7.26 3.93 19.17
N GLY A 191 -8.17 3.61 20.09
CA GLY A 191 -8.35 2.28 20.66
C GLY A 191 -8.83 1.24 19.65
N ARG A 192 -9.37 1.66 18.50
CA ARG A 192 -9.72 0.78 17.36
C ARG A 192 -8.64 0.75 16.28
N SER A 193 -7.96 1.87 16.06
CA SER A 193 -6.99 2.08 14.98
C SER A 193 -5.81 2.94 15.46
N PRO A 194 -4.79 2.36 16.12
CA PRO A 194 -3.69 3.13 16.70
C PRO A 194 -2.79 3.79 15.67
N SER A 195 -2.71 3.23 14.45
CA SER A 195 -2.01 3.79 13.30
C SER A 195 -2.41 5.23 12.99
N LEU A 196 -3.63 5.65 13.37
CA LEU A 196 -4.08 7.03 13.20
C LEU A 196 -3.13 8.04 13.87
N LEU A 197 -2.49 7.68 14.98
CA LEU A 197 -1.58 8.55 15.73
C LEU A 197 -0.27 8.88 14.99
N VAL A 198 0.07 8.11 13.96
CA VAL A 198 1.35 8.19 13.25
C VAL A 198 1.26 9.16 12.06
N GLY A 199 0.05 9.43 11.58
CA GLY A 199 -0.23 10.19 10.35
C GLY A 199 0.26 11.65 10.34
N GLY A 200 0.58 12.24 11.49
CA GLY A 200 1.13 13.60 11.57
C GLY A 200 2.66 13.66 11.62
N ALA A 201 3.31 12.61 12.12
CA ALA A 201 4.75 12.63 12.45
C ALA A 201 5.64 12.63 11.20
N MET A 202 5.21 11.95 10.13
CA MET A 202 6.01 11.80 8.92
C MET A 202 6.19 13.13 8.18
N ASN A 203 5.22 14.04 8.33
CA ASN A 203 5.26 15.36 7.72
C ASN A 203 6.46 16.20 8.16
N GLU A 204 6.74 16.31 9.46
CA GLU A 204 7.72 17.30 9.93
C GLU A 204 9.16 16.88 9.63
N ALA A 205 9.49 15.59 9.83
CA ALA A 205 10.81 15.06 9.52
C ALA A 205 11.10 15.14 8.02
N TRP A 206 10.14 14.74 7.19
CA TRP A 206 10.27 14.77 5.74
C TRP A 206 10.27 16.20 5.17
N MET A 207 9.46 17.10 5.74
CA MET A 207 9.47 18.52 5.36
C MET A 207 10.71 19.26 5.87
N ALA A 208 11.32 18.85 6.97
CA ALA A 208 12.60 19.41 7.43
C ALA A 208 13.74 19.04 6.46
N GLU A 209 13.77 17.79 5.99
CA GLU A 209 14.72 17.32 4.98
C GLU A 209 14.52 18.00 3.61
N ARG A 210 13.27 18.27 3.22
CA ARG A 210 12.95 18.96 1.95
C ARG A 210 12.96 20.49 2.00
N LYS A 211 12.94 21.11 3.18
CA LYS A 211 13.08 22.58 3.32
C LYS A 211 14.42 23.08 2.77
N GLU A 212 15.42 22.21 2.65
CA GLU A 212 16.70 22.54 2.00
C GLU A 212 16.61 22.51 0.46
N THR A 213 15.58 21.88 -0.12
CA THR A 213 15.47 21.67 -1.58
C THR A 213 14.38 22.51 -2.28
N GLN A 214 13.41 23.10 -1.56
CA GLN A 214 12.28 23.79 -2.21
C GLN A 214 11.89 25.12 -1.56
N ALA A 215 12.59 26.18 -1.95
CA ALA A 215 12.15 27.56 -1.75
C ALA A 215 11.21 27.99 -2.88
N THR A 216 9.95 27.51 -2.89
CA THR A 216 8.79 28.20 -3.50
C THR A 216 7.51 27.36 -3.37
N GLY A 217 6.50 27.90 -2.68
CA GLY A 217 5.09 27.63 -3.02
C GLY A 217 4.33 26.56 -2.23
N THR A 218 3.56 27.05 -1.24
CA THR A 218 2.31 26.51 -0.67
C THR A 218 2.33 25.15 0.05
N LYS A 219 2.08 25.18 1.36
CA LYS A 219 2.00 24.04 2.27
C LYS A 219 0.69 23.27 2.06
N ASN A 220 0.78 22.00 1.65
CA ASN A 220 -0.36 21.06 1.65
C ASN A 220 -0.25 20.12 2.84
N LEU A 221 -0.92 20.48 3.94
CA LEU A 221 -0.93 19.75 5.21
C LEU A 221 -1.89 18.54 5.18
N ALA A 222 -3.00 18.66 4.44
CA ALA A 222 -4.05 17.63 4.34
C ALA A 222 -3.67 16.40 3.50
N ALA A 223 -2.94 16.59 2.40
CA ALA A 223 -2.53 15.51 1.50
C ALA A 223 -1.58 14.52 2.19
N SER A 224 -0.69 15.02 3.04
CA SER A 224 0.25 14.15 3.74
C SER A 224 -0.37 13.42 4.91
N THR A 225 -1.28 14.02 5.69
CA THR A 225 -1.90 13.27 6.80
C THR A 225 -2.76 12.10 6.29
N LEU A 226 -3.42 12.24 5.14
CA LEU A 226 -4.16 11.12 4.54
C LEU A 226 -3.25 10.12 3.84
N ILE A 227 -2.16 10.58 3.19
CA ILE A 227 -1.12 9.69 2.69
C ILE A 227 -0.48 8.95 3.86
N ASP A 228 -0.20 9.56 5.00
CA ASP A 228 0.42 8.89 6.14
C ASP A 228 -0.57 7.96 6.88
N VAL A 229 -1.88 8.27 6.87
CA VAL A 229 -2.94 7.36 7.37
C VAL A 229 -3.19 6.19 6.41
N LEU A 230 -3.13 6.40 5.09
CA LEU A 230 -3.34 5.37 4.07
C LEU A 230 -2.05 4.62 3.65
N TYR A 231 -0.86 5.21 3.90
CA TYR A 231 0.47 4.80 3.44
C TYR A 231 1.52 4.78 4.56
N ALA A 232 1.13 4.55 5.82
CA ALA A 232 2.10 4.26 6.88
C ALA A 232 2.98 3.04 6.51
N GLY A 233 4.12 3.31 5.87
CA GLY A 233 5.29 2.46 5.64
C GLY A 233 5.15 1.22 4.73
N ARG A 234 4.00 0.53 4.71
CA ARG A 234 3.97 -0.87 4.26
C ARG A 234 3.75 -1.06 2.76
N LEU A 235 2.93 -0.23 2.11
CA LEU A 235 2.67 -0.31 0.66
C LEU A 235 3.71 0.47 -0.16
N TYR A 236 4.39 1.45 0.44
CA TYR A 236 5.33 2.31 -0.28
C TYR A 236 6.51 1.52 -0.87
N ARG A 237 7.11 0.56 -0.15
CA ARG A 237 8.21 -0.27 -0.71
C ARG A 237 7.77 -1.11 -1.91
N VAL A 238 6.49 -1.51 -1.97
CA VAL A 238 5.94 -2.34 -3.06
C VAL A 238 5.63 -1.51 -4.30
N PHE A 239 5.12 -0.29 -4.12
CA PHE A 239 4.73 0.57 -5.23
C PHE A 239 5.81 1.60 -5.64
N ALA A 240 6.80 1.90 -4.79
CA ALA A 240 7.82 2.91 -5.09
C ALA A 240 8.67 2.55 -6.32
N SER A 241 8.93 1.27 -6.59
CA SER A 241 9.66 0.86 -7.80
C SER A 241 8.85 1.09 -9.07
N GLU A 242 7.53 0.89 -9.04
CA GLU A 242 6.66 1.13 -10.20
C GLU A 242 6.32 2.62 -10.37
N ILE A 243 6.06 3.33 -9.28
CA ILE A 243 5.78 4.77 -9.28
C ILE A 243 7.02 5.56 -9.68
N ALA A 244 8.23 5.18 -9.24
CA ALA A 244 9.47 5.85 -9.67
C ALA A 244 9.74 5.64 -11.17
N ALA A 245 9.45 4.45 -11.71
CA ALA A 245 9.50 4.20 -13.15
C ALA A 245 8.46 5.03 -13.92
N PHE A 246 7.30 5.27 -13.32
CA PHE A 246 6.18 5.99 -13.94
C PHE A 246 6.31 7.53 -13.85
N SER A 247 6.85 8.07 -12.76
CA SER A 247 7.10 9.51 -12.56
C SER A 247 8.17 10.08 -13.50
N LEU A 248 9.08 9.23 -13.99
CA LEU A 248 10.03 9.61 -15.05
C LEU A 248 9.36 9.84 -16.41
N GLN A 249 8.12 9.34 -16.60
CA GLN A 249 7.46 9.30 -17.90
C GLN A 249 6.40 10.40 -18.11
N LEU A 250 5.93 11.04 -17.03
CA LEU A 250 4.89 12.06 -17.07
C LEU A 250 5.37 13.34 -16.36
N GLY A 251 5.93 14.26 -17.15
CA GLY A 251 6.27 15.60 -16.69
C GLY A 251 5.05 16.31 -16.07
N SER A 252 5.23 16.77 -14.83
CA SER A 252 4.39 17.67 -14.03
C SER A 252 2.87 17.64 -14.30
N LEU A 253 2.13 16.88 -13.50
CA LEU A 253 0.66 16.94 -13.44
C LEU A 253 0.19 18.18 -12.63
N PRO A 254 -0.87 18.88 -13.07
CA PRO A 254 -1.54 19.89 -12.27
C PRO A 254 -2.67 19.29 -11.41
N GLN A 255 -2.64 19.66 -10.12
CA GLN A 255 -3.72 19.75 -9.11
C GLN A 255 -4.59 18.52 -8.79
N GLN A 256 -4.17 17.77 -7.77
CA GLN A 256 -4.94 16.77 -7.01
C GLN A 256 -5.89 17.40 -5.94
N HIS A 257 -6.52 18.53 -6.24
CA HIS A 257 -7.04 19.44 -5.20
C HIS A 257 -8.38 19.04 -4.54
N GLU A 258 -9.18 18.14 -5.12
CA GLU A 258 -10.59 17.96 -4.69
C GLU A 258 -10.87 16.71 -3.86
N PHE A 259 -9.94 15.77 -3.70
CA PHE A 259 -10.23 14.47 -3.07
C PHE A 259 -9.87 14.40 -1.56
N PHE A 260 -9.26 15.44 -0.98
CA PHE A 260 -8.51 15.32 0.30
C PHE A 260 -8.96 16.28 1.41
N GLN A 261 -10.12 16.91 1.28
CA GLN A 261 -10.48 18.06 2.11
C GLN A 261 -11.34 17.72 3.35
N VAL A 262 -11.49 16.44 3.69
CA VAL A 262 -12.45 15.97 4.71
C VAL A 262 -12.24 16.59 6.09
N LEU A 263 -11.00 16.66 6.59
CA LEU A 263 -10.72 17.20 7.92
C LEU A 263 -10.78 18.74 7.95
N GLU A 264 -10.36 19.38 6.86
CA GLU A 264 -10.17 20.83 6.76
C GLU A 264 -11.34 21.56 6.08
N GLU A 265 -12.37 20.85 5.60
CA GLU A 265 -13.57 21.46 5.03
C GLU A 265 -14.32 22.27 6.10
N GLU A 266 -14.15 23.59 6.03
CA GLU A 266 -14.95 24.54 6.80
C GLU A 266 -16.40 24.44 6.32
N GLY A 267 -17.31 24.10 7.25
CA GLY A 267 -18.76 24.02 6.99
C GLY A 267 -19.35 22.62 6.86
N ARG A 268 -18.52 21.56 6.83
CA ARG A 268 -19.00 20.17 6.90
C ARG A 268 -19.19 19.74 8.35
N ASP A 269 -20.26 18.98 8.62
CA ASP A 269 -20.58 18.53 9.96
C ASP A 269 -19.54 17.53 10.48
N ASN A 270 -19.22 17.62 11.77
CA ASN A 270 -18.21 16.75 12.38
C ASN A 270 -18.61 15.26 12.30
N GLU A 271 -19.91 14.96 12.26
CA GLU A 271 -20.42 13.59 12.11
C GLU A 271 -20.10 13.02 10.71
N GLY A 272 -20.30 13.80 9.65
CA GLY A 272 -19.91 13.43 8.29
C GLY A 272 -18.41 13.17 8.17
N LYS A 273 -17.58 14.02 8.78
CA LYS A 273 -16.12 13.83 8.83
C LYS A 273 -15.74 12.53 9.57
N LEU A 274 -16.37 12.26 10.71
CA LEU A 274 -16.16 11.05 11.52
C LEU A 274 -16.52 9.77 10.76
N ARG A 275 -17.69 9.72 10.10
CA ARG A 275 -18.11 8.55 9.31
C ARG A 275 -17.15 8.24 8.19
N GLU A 276 -16.62 9.27 7.55
CA GLU A 276 -15.64 9.12 6.46
C GLU A 276 -14.28 8.62 6.99
N ILE A 277 -13.80 9.12 8.14
CA ILE A 277 -12.61 8.58 8.81
C ILE A 277 -12.81 7.10 9.20
N GLU A 278 -13.97 6.76 9.76
CA GLU A 278 -14.31 5.37 10.12
C GLU A 278 -14.33 4.45 8.89
N LEU A 279 -14.88 4.93 7.77
CA LEU A 279 -14.86 4.21 6.50
C LEU A 279 -13.43 3.94 6.02
N TYR A 280 -12.56 4.96 6.03
CA TYR A 280 -11.15 4.78 5.63
C TYR A 280 -10.39 3.83 6.57
N ALA A 281 -10.63 3.93 7.88
CA ALA A 281 -10.02 3.03 8.87
C ALA A 281 -10.46 1.57 8.68
N GLN A 282 -11.74 1.34 8.37
CA GLN A 282 -12.26 0.01 8.02
C GLN A 282 -11.64 -0.52 6.73
N LEU A 283 -11.52 0.34 5.71
CA LEU A 283 -10.89 -0.01 4.44
C LEU A 283 -9.43 -0.45 4.66
N LEU A 284 -8.64 0.34 5.40
CA LEU A 284 -7.26 0.00 5.74
C LEU A 284 -7.15 -1.30 6.53
N SER A 285 -8.05 -1.52 7.48
CA SER A 285 -8.10 -2.76 8.25
C SER A 285 -8.41 -3.97 7.37
N ALA A 286 -9.27 -3.81 6.36
CA ALA A 286 -9.56 -4.85 5.37
C ALA A 286 -8.36 -5.15 4.45
N PHE A 287 -7.50 -4.17 4.19
CA PHE A 287 -6.28 -4.34 3.39
C PHE A 287 -5.07 -4.84 4.21
N ARG A 288 -5.09 -4.75 5.54
CA ARG A 288 -4.00 -5.23 6.42
C ARG A 288 -3.52 -6.66 6.10
N PRO A 289 -4.39 -7.66 5.87
CA PRO A 289 -3.94 -9.01 5.52
C PRO A 289 -3.16 -9.07 4.21
N CYS A 290 -3.52 -8.27 3.19
CA CYS A 290 -2.75 -8.19 1.93
C CYS A 290 -1.36 -7.62 2.17
N VAL A 291 -1.30 -6.53 2.94
CA VAL A 291 -0.05 -5.85 3.27
C VAL A 291 0.87 -6.78 4.07
N ASP A 292 0.32 -7.44 5.09
CA ASP A 292 1.06 -8.42 5.89
C ASP A 292 1.47 -9.64 5.05
N LEU A 293 0.64 -10.08 4.09
CA LEU A 293 1.00 -11.14 3.15
C LEU A 293 2.19 -10.76 2.27
N VAL A 294 2.18 -9.56 1.70
CA VAL A 294 3.26 -9.07 0.84
C VAL A 294 4.56 -8.92 1.64
N LEU A 295 4.48 -8.43 2.87
CA LEU A 295 5.64 -8.31 3.76
C LEU A 295 6.16 -9.67 4.26
N SER A 296 5.32 -10.69 4.36
CA SER A 296 5.71 -12.02 4.83
C SER A 296 6.50 -12.85 3.81
N GLY A 297 6.69 -12.36 2.58
CA GLY A 297 7.43 -13.07 1.53
C GLY A 297 6.72 -14.32 1.00
N LEU A 298 5.41 -14.41 1.18
CA LEU A 298 4.59 -15.50 0.63
C LEU A 298 4.58 -15.50 -0.89
N THR A 299 4.26 -16.66 -1.47
CA THR A 299 4.27 -16.82 -2.93
C THR A 299 3.22 -15.92 -3.58
N ALA A 300 3.48 -15.48 -4.82
CA ALA A 300 2.56 -14.62 -5.57
C ALA A 300 1.12 -15.21 -5.63
N ARG A 301 0.99 -16.53 -5.60
CA ARG A 301 -0.30 -17.24 -5.63
C ARG A 301 -1.11 -17.03 -4.35
N ASP A 302 -0.46 -17.09 -3.18
CA ASP A 302 -1.13 -16.90 -1.89
C ASP A 302 -1.61 -15.45 -1.74
N ALA A 303 -0.82 -14.49 -2.26
CA ALA A 303 -1.19 -13.08 -2.34
C ALA A 303 -2.44 -12.87 -3.20
N THR A 304 -2.49 -13.47 -4.40
CA THR A 304 -3.67 -13.37 -5.27
C THR A 304 -4.92 -13.92 -4.59
N ASP A 305 -4.85 -15.09 -3.96
CA ASP A 305 -6.01 -15.71 -3.31
C ASP A 305 -6.49 -14.92 -2.08
N ALA A 306 -5.58 -14.36 -1.29
CA ALA A 306 -5.92 -13.47 -0.19
C ALA A 306 -6.60 -12.19 -0.69
N THR A 307 -6.06 -11.57 -1.74
CA THR A 307 -6.64 -10.39 -2.39
C THR A 307 -8.05 -10.67 -2.91
N ARG A 308 -8.29 -11.82 -3.56
CA ARG A 308 -9.64 -12.19 -4.01
C ARG A 308 -10.63 -12.33 -2.86
N ARG A 309 -10.21 -12.90 -1.73
CA ARG A 309 -11.08 -13.00 -0.54
C ARG A 309 -11.47 -11.63 -0.03
N ILE A 310 -10.53 -10.69 0.06
CA ILE A 310 -10.80 -9.31 0.50
C ILE A 310 -11.81 -8.65 -0.43
N PHE A 311 -11.62 -8.74 -1.74
CA PHE A 311 -12.57 -8.14 -2.69
C PHE A 311 -13.98 -8.75 -2.59
N ARG A 312 -14.11 -10.06 -2.34
CA ARG A 312 -15.42 -10.69 -2.07
C ARG A 312 -16.06 -10.20 -0.77
N THR A 313 -15.29 -10.07 0.30
CA THR A 313 -15.82 -9.53 1.57
C THR A 313 -16.27 -8.07 1.41
N LEU A 314 -15.48 -7.26 0.69
CA LEU A 314 -15.85 -5.88 0.37
C LEU A 314 -17.11 -5.83 -0.50
N GLN A 315 -17.26 -6.78 -1.45
CA GLN A 315 -18.41 -6.87 -2.32
C GLN A 315 -19.71 -7.12 -1.54
N GLU A 316 -19.69 -8.02 -0.55
CA GLU A 316 -20.84 -8.29 0.32
C GLU A 316 -21.25 -7.04 1.13
N SER A 317 -20.28 -6.20 1.46
CA SER A 317 -20.47 -4.98 2.24
C SER A 317 -20.74 -3.73 1.39
N ALA A 318 -20.69 -3.85 0.05
CA ALA A 318 -20.79 -2.70 -0.84
C ALA A 318 -22.19 -2.08 -0.81
N PRO A 319 -22.32 -0.76 -0.60
CA PRO A 319 -23.62 -0.10 -0.47
C PRO A 319 -24.37 0.02 -1.80
N ASN A 320 -23.64 0.05 -2.92
CA ASN A 320 -24.19 0.29 -4.26
C ASN A 320 -23.88 -0.88 -5.20
N GLU A 321 -24.81 -1.18 -6.10
CA GLU A 321 -24.67 -2.27 -7.08
C GLU A 321 -23.47 -2.07 -8.02
N SER A 322 -23.21 -0.84 -8.46
CA SER A 322 -22.05 -0.51 -9.31
C SER A 322 -20.71 -0.86 -8.64
N ILE A 323 -20.60 -0.59 -7.33
CA ILE A 323 -19.39 -0.94 -6.54
C ILE A 323 -19.31 -2.46 -6.39
N ARG A 324 -20.44 -3.13 -6.17
CA ARG A 324 -20.51 -4.59 -6.10
C ARG A 324 -20.03 -5.25 -7.39
N VAL A 325 -20.47 -4.75 -8.54
CA VAL A 325 -20.03 -5.22 -9.86
C VAL A 325 -18.52 -4.99 -10.05
N LEU A 326 -18.00 -3.83 -9.65
CA LEU A 326 -16.57 -3.55 -9.66
C LEU A 326 -15.78 -4.56 -8.83
N LEU A 327 -16.14 -4.74 -7.57
CA LEU A 327 -15.44 -5.64 -6.66
C LEU A 327 -15.53 -7.09 -7.12
N GLN A 328 -16.68 -7.53 -7.64
CA GLN A 328 -16.85 -8.85 -8.24
C GLN A 328 -15.89 -9.05 -9.42
N ARG A 329 -15.83 -8.10 -10.36
CA ARG A 329 -14.96 -8.20 -11.54
C ARG A 329 -13.48 -8.22 -11.15
N VAL A 330 -13.10 -7.42 -10.17
CA VAL A 330 -11.73 -7.43 -9.61
C VAL A 330 -11.43 -8.78 -8.94
N ALA A 331 -12.39 -9.36 -8.20
CA ALA A 331 -12.24 -10.67 -7.56
C ALA A 331 -12.18 -11.84 -8.55
N ASP A 332 -12.88 -11.74 -9.69
CA ASP A 332 -12.91 -12.77 -10.74
C ASP A 332 -11.71 -12.72 -11.68
N ALA A 333 -10.97 -11.60 -11.71
CA ALA A 333 -9.78 -11.47 -12.52
C ALA A 333 -8.72 -12.52 -12.13
N SER A 334 -8.01 -13.03 -13.14
CA SER A 334 -6.86 -13.93 -12.93
C SER A 334 -5.79 -13.27 -12.07
N ASP A 335 -5.59 -11.96 -12.26
CA ASP A 335 -4.78 -11.10 -11.42
C ASP A 335 -5.57 -9.80 -11.13
N PRO A 336 -6.12 -9.65 -9.91
CA PRO A 336 -6.89 -8.47 -9.50
C PRO A 336 -6.10 -7.16 -9.64
N TRP A 337 -4.79 -7.17 -9.37
CA TRP A 337 -3.96 -5.97 -9.38
C TRP A 337 -3.61 -5.56 -10.80
N ALA A 338 -3.23 -6.51 -11.65
CA ALA A 338 -3.00 -6.22 -13.07
C ALA A 338 -4.28 -5.67 -13.72
N TYR A 339 -5.44 -6.24 -13.39
CA TYR A 339 -6.73 -5.73 -13.87
C TYR A 339 -6.99 -4.28 -13.44
N LEU A 340 -6.83 -3.96 -12.15
CA LEU A 340 -6.98 -2.59 -11.65
C LEU A 340 -5.97 -1.62 -12.28
N ALA A 341 -4.72 -2.05 -12.45
CA ALA A 341 -3.69 -1.24 -13.10
C ALA A 341 -4.06 -0.94 -14.57
N ASP A 342 -4.57 -1.94 -15.30
CA ASP A 342 -5.02 -1.77 -16.68
C ASP A 342 -6.24 -0.85 -16.80
N GLN A 343 -7.25 -1.00 -15.93
CA GLN A 343 -8.40 -0.09 -15.91
C GLN A 343 -7.98 1.34 -15.55
N THR A 344 -7.07 1.50 -14.58
CA THR A 344 -6.51 2.81 -14.20
C THR A 344 -5.78 3.45 -15.36
N ARG A 345 -4.89 2.71 -16.05
CA ARG A 345 -4.16 3.18 -17.23
C ARG A 345 -5.11 3.58 -18.35
N ALA A 346 -6.16 2.80 -18.59
CA ALA A 346 -7.20 3.13 -19.56
C ALA A 346 -7.95 4.42 -19.18
N GLY A 347 -8.32 4.57 -17.91
CA GLY A 347 -8.92 5.79 -17.36
C GLY A 347 -8.07 7.03 -17.56
N PHE A 348 -6.76 6.96 -17.24
CA PHE A 348 -5.82 8.05 -17.49
C PHE A 348 -5.70 8.39 -18.98
N ASN A 349 -5.62 7.39 -19.85
CA ASN A 349 -5.57 7.61 -21.30
C ASN A 349 -6.83 8.31 -21.82
N ILE A 350 -8.00 7.91 -21.31
CA ILE A 350 -9.29 8.53 -21.65
C ILE A 350 -9.35 9.96 -21.12
N GLY A 351 -9.05 10.16 -19.84
CA GLY A 351 -9.03 11.47 -19.17
C GLY A 351 -8.06 12.44 -19.86
N GLY A 352 -6.87 11.98 -20.21
CA GLY A 352 -5.90 12.77 -20.98
C GLY A 352 -6.44 13.17 -22.35
N ARG A 353 -7.03 12.23 -23.11
CA ARG A 353 -7.64 12.53 -24.42
C ARG A 353 -8.80 13.53 -24.31
N LEU A 354 -9.59 13.47 -23.23
CA LEU A 354 -10.66 14.43 -22.97
C LEU A 354 -10.09 15.80 -22.59
N ALA A 355 -9.08 15.85 -21.71
CA ALA A 355 -8.43 17.09 -21.30
C ALA A 355 -7.83 17.85 -22.50
N PHE A 356 -7.23 17.15 -23.47
CA PHE A 356 -6.72 17.76 -24.71
C PHE A 356 -7.79 18.07 -25.76
N ARG A 357 -9.08 17.79 -25.48
CA ARG A 357 -10.21 18.07 -26.37
C ARG A 357 -11.31 18.86 -25.63
N PRO A 358 -11.11 20.17 -25.41
CA PRO A 358 -11.99 20.99 -24.58
C PRO A 358 -13.46 21.01 -25.05
N ALA A 359 -13.71 20.82 -26.35
CA ALA A 359 -15.06 20.71 -26.90
C ALA A 359 -15.84 19.50 -26.37
N LEU A 360 -15.17 18.37 -26.11
CA LEU A 360 -15.79 17.17 -25.54
C LEU A 360 -15.99 17.33 -24.04
N THR A 361 -15.00 17.86 -23.33
CA THR A 361 -15.10 18.11 -21.88
C THR A 361 -16.26 19.06 -21.56
N LYS A 362 -16.45 20.12 -22.34
CA LYS A 362 -17.56 21.06 -22.16
C LYS A 362 -18.94 20.40 -22.29
N LYS A 363 -19.06 19.32 -23.07
CA LYS A 363 -20.30 18.55 -23.23
C LYS A 363 -20.53 17.54 -22.11
N ILE A 364 -19.45 16.93 -21.58
CA ILE A 364 -19.56 15.94 -20.50
C ILE A 364 -19.82 16.62 -19.15
N LEU A 365 -19.21 17.79 -18.92
CA LEU A 365 -19.20 18.44 -17.61
C LEU A 365 -20.60 18.65 -16.99
N PRO A 366 -21.64 19.08 -17.73
CA PRO A 366 -22.99 19.20 -17.18
C PRO A 366 -23.57 17.90 -16.63
N HIS A 367 -23.12 16.75 -17.15
CA HIS A 367 -23.60 15.43 -16.78
C HIS A 367 -22.64 14.67 -15.85
N SER A 368 -21.55 15.31 -15.42
CA SER A 368 -20.52 14.70 -14.56
C SER A 368 -21.10 14.05 -13.31
N GLN A 369 -22.05 14.69 -12.63
CA GLN A 369 -22.66 14.14 -11.41
C GLN A 369 -23.42 12.84 -11.66
N SER A 370 -24.18 12.77 -12.75
CA SER A 370 -24.91 11.56 -13.16
C SER A 370 -23.92 10.43 -13.51
N ILE A 371 -22.90 10.75 -14.32
CA ILE A 371 -21.86 9.79 -14.70
C ILE A 371 -21.07 9.26 -13.50
N VAL A 372 -20.80 10.12 -12.49
CA VAL A 372 -20.07 9.76 -11.27
C VAL A 372 -20.77 8.63 -10.51
N THR A 373 -22.11 8.60 -10.50
CA THR A 373 -22.85 7.53 -9.80
C THR A 373 -22.62 6.15 -10.43
N HIS A 374 -22.41 6.11 -11.74
CA HIS A 374 -22.13 4.88 -12.49
C HIS A 374 -20.62 4.63 -12.74
N LEU A 375 -19.76 5.50 -12.20
CA LEU A 375 -18.32 5.44 -12.43
C LEU A 375 -17.70 4.10 -12.04
N PRO A 376 -18.09 3.43 -10.95
CA PRO A 376 -17.57 2.09 -10.64
C PRO A 376 -17.86 1.07 -11.76
N SER A 377 -19.07 1.07 -12.31
CA SER A 377 -19.46 0.19 -13.43
C SER A 377 -18.69 0.53 -14.70
N ILE A 378 -18.59 1.83 -15.04
CA ILE A 378 -17.80 2.30 -16.19
C ILE A 378 -16.32 1.92 -16.03
N TYR A 379 -15.79 2.06 -14.82
CA TYR A 379 -14.39 1.81 -14.49
C TYR A 379 -14.00 0.37 -14.81
N THR A 380 -14.88 -0.61 -14.56
CA THR A 380 -14.62 -2.01 -14.91
C THR A 380 -14.38 -2.26 -16.40
N ARG A 381 -14.81 -1.33 -17.26
CA ARG A 381 -14.83 -1.46 -18.72
C ARG A 381 -14.01 -0.39 -19.43
N LEU A 382 -13.19 0.40 -18.73
CA LEU A 382 -12.43 1.49 -19.34
C LEU A 382 -11.48 1.01 -20.43
N SER A 383 -10.84 -0.16 -20.24
CA SER A 383 -9.96 -0.74 -21.26
C SER A 383 -10.69 -1.01 -22.58
N ILE A 384 -11.92 -1.52 -22.49
CA ILE A 384 -12.81 -1.80 -23.64
C ILE A 384 -13.36 -0.50 -24.23
N LEU A 385 -13.75 0.46 -23.40
CA LEU A 385 -14.35 1.72 -23.82
C LEU A 385 -13.35 2.67 -24.49
N GLY A 386 -12.07 2.59 -24.13
CA GLY A 386 -11.01 3.52 -24.53
C GLY A 386 -10.95 3.85 -26.03
N PRO A 387 -10.99 2.87 -26.94
CA PRO A 387 -11.03 3.12 -28.39
C PRO A 387 -12.29 3.85 -28.87
N HIS A 388 -13.41 3.70 -28.14
CA HIS A 388 -14.73 4.16 -28.57
C HIS A 388 -15.17 5.48 -27.92
N VAL A 389 -14.49 5.94 -26.87
CA VAL A 389 -14.82 7.18 -26.15
C VAL A 389 -15.13 8.38 -27.07
N PRO A 390 -14.33 8.69 -28.12
CA PRO A 390 -14.63 9.85 -28.97
C PRO A 390 -16.00 9.76 -29.66
N SER A 391 -16.39 8.56 -30.09
CA SER A 391 -17.68 8.30 -30.73
C SER A 391 -18.81 8.31 -29.70
N ILE A 392 -18.59 7.70 -28.53
CA ILE A 392 -19.55 7.67 -27.42
C ILE A 392 -19.89 9.10 -27.01
N VAL A 393 -18.88 9.91 -26.65
CA VAL A 393 -19.10 11.28 -26.14
C VAL A 393 -19.79 12.18 -27.15
N ARG A 394 -19.51 12.01 -28.45
CA ARG A 394 -20.15 12.81 -29.51
C ARG A 394 -21.67 12.61 -29.53
N ILE A 395 -22.13 11.40 -29.23
CA ILE A 395 -23.54 11.01 -29.35
C ILE A 395 -24.25 11.06 -27.99
N LEU A 396 -23.54 10.77 -26.89
CA LEU A 396 -24.09 10.71 -25.54
C LEU A 396 -24.80 12.01 -25.14
N ASP A 397 -24.26 13.17 -25.55
CA ASP A 397 -24.81 14.51 -25.27
C ASP A 397 -26.32 14.65 -25.57
N GLN A 398 -26.85 13.91 -26.56
CA GLN A 398 -28.27 13.99 -26.95
C GLN A 398 -29.16 12.93 -26.29
N TYR A 399 -28.57 11.85 -25.78
CA TYR A 399 -29.30 10.66 -25.35
C TYR A 399 -28.97 10.25 -23.93
N LEU A 400 -28.12 11.00 -23.22
CA LEU A 400 -27.67 10.60 -21.89
C LEU A 400 -28.84 10.47 -20.92
N ASP A 401 -29.78 11.40 -20.91
CA ASP A 401 -30.96 11.33 -20.02
C ASP A 401 -31.81 10.05 -20.25
N ILE A 402 -31.74 9.48 -21.46
CA ILE A 402 -32.46 8.24 -21.83
C ILE A 402 -31.60 7.01 -21.50
N VAL A 403 -30.29 7.10 -21.67
CA VAL A 403 -29.35 5.97 -21.51
C VAL A 403 -28.90 5.80 -20.05
N GLU A 404 -28.80 6.89 -19.28
CA GLU A 404 -28.33 6.93 -17.89
C GLU A 404 -29.05 5.89 -17.01
N PRO A 405 -30.39 5.82 -16.97
CA PRO A 405 -31.09 4.86 -16.09
C PRO A 405 -30.78 3.40 -16.42
N HIS A 406 -30.16 3.14 -17.57
CA HIS A 406 -29.80 1.83 -18.08
C HIS A 406 -28.30 1.56 -18.08
N LEU A 407 -27.47 2.53 -17.69
CA LEU A 407 -26.03 2.48 -17.89
C LEU A 407 -25.36 1.32 -17.15
N ASP A 408 -25.76 1.03 -15.91
CA ASP A 408 -25.26 -0.12 -15.15
C ASP A 408 -25.59 -1.45 -15.86
N ARG A 409 -26.83 -1.62 -16.33
CA ARG A 409 -27.26 -2.82 -17.09
C ARG A 409 -26.50 -2.98 -18.40
N ILE A 410 -26.13 -1.87 -19.05
CA ILE A 410 -25.27 -1.87 -20.25
C ILE A 410 -23.85 -2.33 -19.87
N MET A 411 -23.27 -1.79 -18.79
CA MET A 411 -21.91 -2.14 -18.36
C MET A 411 -21.79 -3.61 -17.93
N GLU A 412 -22.82 -4.17 -17.29
CA GLU A 412 -22.90 -5.59 -16.95
C GLU A 412 -22.77 -6.49 -18.18
N ARG A 413 -23.40 -6.09 -19.29
CA ARG A 413 -23.47 -6.84 -20.56
C ARG A 413 -22.40 -6.41 -21.57
N MET A 414 -21.46 -5.54 -21.18
CA MET A 414 -20.49 -4.93 -22.10
C MET A 414 -19.66 -5.96 -22.87
N ASP A 415 -19.28 -7.10 -22.25
CA ASP A 415 -18.51 -8.16 -22.93
C ASP A 415 -19.21 -8.69 -24.20
N ARG A 416 -20.56 -8.71 -24.20
CA ARG A 416 -21.37 -9.15 -25.34
C ARG A 416 -21.74 -7.99 -26.26
N ILE A 417 -21.77 -6.76 -25.75
CA ILE A 417 -22.09 -5.54 -26.51
C ILE A 417 -20.89 -5.07 -27.32
N GLU A 418 -19.68 -5.20 -26.77
CA GLU A 418 -18.42 -4.69 -27.34
C GLU A 418 -18.23 -5.03 -28.83
N PRO A 419 -18.40 -6.30 -29.28
CA PRO A 419 -18.22 -6.64 -30.69
C PRO A 419 -19.19 -5.91 -31.63
N HIS A 420 -20.34 -5.46 -31.11
CA HIS A 420 -21.37 -4.76 -31.86
C HIS A 420 -21.35 -3.24 -31.62
N LEU A 421 -20.47 -2.75 -30.75
CA LEU A 421 -20.43 -1.35 -30.33
C LEU A 421 -20.27 -0.37 -31.53
N PRO A 422 -19.44 -0.64 -32.57
CA PRO A 422 -19.37 0.23 -33.73
C PRO A 422 -20.72 0.41 -34.45
N TYR A 423 -21.49 -0.68 -34.60
CA TYR A 423 -22.81 -0.66 -35.22
C TYR A 423 -23.84 0.04 -34.32
N ILE A 424 -23.82 -0.25 -33.02
CA ILE A 424 -24.69 0.39 -32.03
C ILE A 424 -24.47 1.90 -32.03
N LEU A 425 -23.21 2.36 -32.07
CA LEU A 425 -22.88 3.79 -32.11
C LEU A 425 -23.30 4.44 -33.43
N LEU A 426 -23.34 3.70 -34.54
CA LEU A 426 -23.83 4.23 -35.82
C LEU A 426 -25.35 4.45 -35.82
N HIS A 427 -26.11 3.62 -35.10
CA HIS A 427 -27.58 3.63 -35.05
C HIS A 427 -28.15 4.04 -33.69
N LEU A 428 -27.35 4.72 -32.87
CA LEU A 428 -27.73 5.01 -31.47
C LEU A 428 -28.95 5.92 -31.38
N ASP A 429 -29.20 6.76 -32.38
CA ASP A 429 -30.37 7.64 -32.48
C ASP A 429 -31.71 6.89 -32.50
N VAL A 430 -31.71 5.71 -33.14
CA VAL A 430 -32.86 4.80 -33.16
C VAL A 430 -32.86 3.92 -31.93
N LEU A 431 -31.70 3.35 -31.57
CA LEU A 431 -31.60 2.37 -30.48
C LEU A 431 -31.82 2.99 -29.10
N ALA A 432 -31.36 4.22 -28.85
CA ALA A 432 -31.45 4.86 -27.54
C ALA A 432 -32.90 4.97 -27.05
N LYS A 433 -33.85 5.28 -27.95
CA LYS A 433 -35.29 5.39 -27.62
C LYS A 433 -35.91 4.07 -27.17
N HIS A 434 -35.29 2.96 -27.53
CA HIS A 434 -35.72 1.60 -27.18
C HIS A 434 -34.76 0.91 -26.21
N CYS A 435 -33.81 1.63 -25.62
CA CYS A 435 -32.71 1.07 -24.83
C CYS A 435 -33.22 0.12 -23.73
N GLY A 436 -34.21 0.54 -22.93
CA GLY A 436 -34.79 -0.31 -21.88
C GLY A 436 -35.37 -1.63 -22.41
N ALA A 437 -36.23 -1.57 -23.42
CA ALA A 437 -36.84 -2.77 -24.01
C ALA A 437 -35.81 -3.68 -24.70
N LEU A 438 -34.81 -3.09 -25.36
CA LEU A 438 -33.70 -3.84 -25.96
C LEU A 438 -32.88 -4.58 -24.89
N LEU A 439 -32.63 -3.95 -23.74
CA LEU A 439 -31.90 -4.58 -22.64
C LEU A 439 -32.71 -5.68 -21.94
N ASP A 440 -34.04 -5.54 -21.86
CA ASP A 440 -34.94 -6.58 -21.32
C ASP A 440 -34.97 -7.82 -22.21
N HIS A 441 -34.83 -7.65 -23.53
CA HIS A 441 -34.85 -8.74 -24.50
C HIS A 441 -33.47 -9.07 -25.08
N PHE A 442 -32.40 -8.51 -24.53
CA PHE A 442 -31.05 -8.60 -25.12
C PHE A 442 -30.58 -10.04 -25.32
N ASP A 443 -30.87 -10.94 -24.37
CA ASP A 443 -30.48 -12.36 -24.48
C ASP A 443 -31.19 -13.09 -25.64
N LEU A 444 -32.40 -12.65 -26.01
CA LEU A 444 -33.14 -13.16 -27.18
C LEU A 444 -32.64 -12.54 -28.50
N LEU A 445 -32.11 -11.31 -28.44
CA LEU A 445 -31.64 -10.56 -29.62
C LEU A 445 -30.21 -10.94 -30.02
N MET A 446 -29.36 -11.29 -29.07
CA MET A 446 -27.94 -11.57 -29.32
C MET A 446 -27.67 -12.65 -30.40
N PRO A 447 -28.39 -13.79 -30.46
CA PRO A 447 -28.18 -14.78 -31.51
C PRO A 447 -28.36 -14.20 -32.93
N TYR A 448 -29.25 -13.23 -33.11
CA TYR A 448 -29.47 -12.57 -34.41
C TYR A 448 -28.37 -11.56 -34.75
N ALA A 449 -27.83 -10.87 -33.73
CA ALA A 449 -26.72 -9.96 -33.92
C ALA A 449 -25.43 -10.71 -34.33
N GLU A 450 -25.22 -11.91 -33.80
CA GLU A 450 -24.08 -12.78 -34.14
C GLU A 450 -24.17 -13.32 -35.57
N LEU A 451 -25.37 -13.68 -36.04
CA LEU A 451 -25.61 -14.13 -37.42
C LEU A 451 -25.32 -13.03 -38.46
N GLY A 452 -25.59 -11.77 -38.11
CA GLY A 452 -25.37 -10.63 -39.00
C GLY A 452 -23.90 -10.36 -39.35
N HIS A 453 -22.95 -10.87 -38.58
CA HIS A 453 -21.51 -10.75 -38.88
C HIS A 453 -20.99 -11.77 -39.91
N LEU A 454 -21.81 -12.77 -40.25
CA LEU A 454 -21.46 -13.81 -41.24
C LEU A 454 -21.95 -13.48 -42.66
N ALA A 455 -22.77 -12.44 -42.81
CA ALA A 455 -23.33 -11.97 -44.08
C ALA A 455 -22.63 -10.67 -44.51
#